data_AF-A0A958SDR3-F1
#
_entry.id   AF-A0A958SDR3-F1
#
_cell.length_a   1.000
_cell.length_b   1.000
_cell.length_c   1.000
_cell.angle_alpha   90.00
_cell.angle_beta   90.00
_cell.angle_gamma   90.00
#
_symmetry.space_group_name_H-M   'P 1'
#
loop_
_entity.id
_entity.type
_entity.pdbx_description
1 polymer ?
#
loop_
_entity_poly.entity_id
_entity_poly.type
_entity_poly.pdbx_seq_one_letter_code
_entity_poly.pdbx_strand_id
1 'polypeptide(L)'
;MSKRSLMFTNLNKSNEKDQFRVRNIVESDFEEIGKLDFLSIQNTVEYDGETPDDCIEDMKATFNGKYGKWIKEASFCVEDDDKIIGSVVFVYSHEENLPLLAFNMCHPDFQRKGISTFLIRKGMNALQDIGYSRAFLAVDKNNLPAISLYKKLGFYFSTISKEKVFAYIYRIVKKELQVLVFDHPNVPEVNPQVPAGTLTSNEEPGKGILREIFEESGLKFDKMDHLLGKFEYFDEGKNELHLRHVFSIFTKDLPDSWTHTVKSNDIDNHEVFDYYWLPLDKAKKKLVAEQGRYLPFCNGHFVSQSDIYTKHFDEELKIGGSHSNFSKYFDLKRIAAHYFNIPSGYRTSRPHAESLEEEFVYVISGEVDLWLNGKVKKMFKGDCVGFPAGTGIGHSFINNYEKDCELFVSGDRTKPDNQYHFHLEPDLKEQCRNHWWDNMPEQELGGHNGLPGNFEKRLIDDNIKTFNGFEHIPNDSFSYPNDAETFTNGVCLSRQFEMKNIAVWLERIPVGKRSSWPHAHSVEEEFVFVLEGSPIVYLDGKEYSVEPFIGIDFKAGSGTAHNLKNKSDDYIYYLCVGECEPENDKIYYPEHPKRNLEMRKKNALWEEMMEDD
;
A
#
# COMPACT_ATOMS: atom_id res chain seq x y z
N MET A 1 -3.42 -15.51 33.61
CA MET A 1 -3.64 -15.17 32.19
C MET A 1 -2.36 -14.59 31.54
N SER A 2 -1.27 -15.34 31.37
CA SER A 2 -0.07 -14.80 30.66
C SER A 2 0.78 -15.82 29.88
N LYS A 3 0.25 -17.00 29.50
CA LYS A 3 1.02 -18.02 28.74
C LYS A 3 0.68 -18.14 27.25
N ARG A 4 -0.48 -17.65 26.80
CA ARG A 4 -0.88 -17.72 25.38
C ARG A 4 -0.33 -16.53 24.60
N SER A 5 0.23 -16.81 23.43
CA SER A 5 0.63 -15.80 22.43
C SER A 5 -0.44 -15.66 21.37
N LEU A 6 -0.67 -14.44 20.91
CA LEU A 6 -1.53 -14.20 19.76
C LEU A 6 -0.76 -14.47 18.46
N MET A 7 -1.44 -15.11 17.51
CA MET A 7 -0.99 -15.24 16.13
C MET A 7 -2.07 -14.72 15.17
N PHE A 8 -1.66 -14.00 14.13
CA PHE A 8 -2.54 -13.36 13.15
C PHE A 8 -2.29 -13.93 11.76
N THR A 9 -3.28 -13.85 10.87
CA THR A 9 -3.16 -14.23 9.46
C THR A 9 -3.98 -13.30 8.57
N ASN A 10 -3.52 -13.09 7.34
CA ASN A 10 -4.32 -12.47 6.27
C ASN A 10 -5.12 -13.57 5.57
N LEU A 11 -6.40 -13.30 5.28
CA LEU A 11 -7.30 -14.25 4.65
C LEU A 11 -7.12 -14.22 3.13
N ASN A 12 -6.52 -15.29 2.60
CA ASN A 12 -6.33 -15.49 1.16
C ASN A 12 -7.13 -16.72 0.70
N LYS A 13 -7.76 -16.62 -0.48
CA LYS A 13 -8.62 -17.68 -1.00
C LYS A 13 -7.78 -18.88 -1.40
N SER A 14 -8.04 -20.04 -0.80
CA SER A 14 -7.39 -21.28 -1.19
C SER A 14 -8.36 -22.21 -1.91
N ASN A 15 -7.92 -22.81 -3.03
CA ASN A 15 -8.68 -23.82 -3.75
C ASN A 15 -8.69 -25.15 -2.97
N GLU A 16 -9.57 -25.24 -1.97
CA GLU A 16 -9.79 -26.49 -1.23
C GLU A 16 -10.89 -27.31 -1.89
N LYS A 17 -10.59 -28.57 -2.20
CA LYS A 17 -11.59 -29.56 -2.59
C LYS A 17 -12.17 -30.20 -1.33
N ASP A 18 -13.47 -30.46 -1.33
CA ASP A 18 -14.11 -31.19 -0.22
C ASP A 18 -13.59 -32.63 -0.16
N GLN A 19 -12.64 -32.88 0.74
CA GLN A 19 -12.01 -34.17 0.98
C GLN A 19 -12.68 -34.97 2.12
N PHE A 20 -13.54 -34.30 2.90
CA PHE A 20 -14.21 -34.85 4.07
C PHE A 20 -15.71 -34.54 4.02
N ARG A 21 -16.54 -35.34 4.71
CA ARG A 21 -17.96 -35.03 4.94
C ARG A 21 -18.04 -33.88 5.93
N VAL A 22 -18.21 -32.67 5.40
CA VAL A 22 -18.15 -31.41 6.16
C VAL A 22 -19.47 -30.66 6.10
N ARG A 23 -19.86 -30.02 7.21
CA ARG A 23 -21.03 -29.13 7.27
C ARG A 23 -20.83 -28.01 8.29
N ASN A 24 -21.67 -26.99 8.24
CA ASN A 24 -21.73 -25.98 9.31
C ASN A 24 -22.27 -26.59 10.61
N ILE A 25 -21.83 -26.00 11.72
CA ILE A 25 -22.28 -26.36 13.06
C ILE A 25 -23.71 -25.86 13.31
N VAL A 26 -24.54 -26.70 13.94
CA VAL A 26 -25.90 -26.38 14.39
C VAL A 26 -26.02 -26.53 15.91
N GLU A 27 -27.08 -25.97 16.51
CA GLU A 27 -27.25 -25.93 17.97
C GLU A 27 -27.30 -27.31 18.63
N SER A 28 -27.81 -28.34 17.92
CA SER A 28 -27.80 -29.72 18.43
C SER A 28 -26.39 -30.32 18.56
N ASP A 29 -25.38 -29.73 17.93
CA ASP A 29 -24.00 -30.24 17.97
C ASP A 29 -23.22 -29.77 19.21
N PHE A 30 -23.70 -28.77 19.95
CA PHE A 30 -22.89 -28.08 20.97
C PHE A 30 -22.36 -29.03 22.06
N GLU A 31 -23.19 -30.00 22.45
CA GLU A 31 -22.79 -31.01 23.45
C GLU A 31 -21.74 -31.97 22.88
N GLU A 32 -21.89 -32.40 21.63
CA GLU A 32 -20.95 -33.32 20.98
C GLU A 32 -19.60 -32.65 20.70
N ILE A 33 -19.62 -31.37 20.29
CA ILE A 33 -18.40 -30.57 20.10
C ILE A 33 -17.68 -30.35 21.45
N GLY A 34 -18.42 -30.12 22.54
CA GLY A 34 -17.83 -30.05 23.88
C GLY A 34 -17.13 -31.35 24.30
N LYS A 35 -17.73 -32.50 23.97
CA LYS A 35 -17.09 -33.81 24.18
C LYS A 35 -15.84 -33.98 23.31
N LEU A 36 -15.89 -33.52 22.06
CA LEU A 36 -14.74 -33.54 21.15
C LEU A 36 -13.59 -32.65 21.67
N ASP A 37 -13.91 -31.47 22.20
CA ASP A 37 -12.92 -30.55 22.77
C ASP A 37 -12.14 -31.24 23.90
N PHE A 38 -12.85 -31.84 24.86
CA PHE A 38 -12.27 -32.64 25.94
C PHE A 38 -11.32 -33.72 25.40
N LEU A 39 -11.78 -34.54 24.44
CA LEU A 39 -10.95 -35.59 23.84
C LEU A 39 -9.70 -35.04 23.14
N SER A 40 -9.80 -33.85 22.55
CA SER A 40 -8.71 -33.24 21.78
C SER A 40 -7.59 -32.68 22.66
N ILE A 41 -7.92 -32.19 23.87
CA ILE A 41 -6.96 -31.56 24.78
C ILE A 41 -6.26 -32.54 25.72
N GLN A 42 -6.87 -33.69 26.04
CA GLN A 42 -6.42 -34.65 27.08
C GLN A 42 -4.93 -35.05 27.04
N ASN A 43 -4.31 -35.07 25.87
CA ASN A 43 -2.89 -35.45 25.70
C ASN A 43 -2.01 -34.27 25.26
N THR A 44 -2.44 -33.05 25.53
CA THR A 44 -1.75 -31.82 25.11
C THR A 44 -1.33 -31.00 26.32
N VAL A 45 -0.50 -29.98 26.07
CA VAL A 45 -0.11 -29.00 27.10
C VAL A 45 -1.28 -28.11 27.57
N GLU A 46 -2.44 -28.21 26.92
CA GLU A 46 -3.63 -27.40 27.19
C GLU A 46 -4.55 -28.03 28.24
N TYR A 47 -4.35 -29.30 28.59
CA TYR A 47 -5.13 -29.97 29.63
C TYR A 47 -4.72 -29.50 31.03
N ASP A 48 -5.66 -28.93 31.77
CA ASP A 48 -5.49 -28.43 33.15
C ASP A 48 -6.42 -29.14 34.15
N GLY A 49 -6.92 -30.33 33.78
CA GLY A 49 -7.78 -31.16 34.64
C GLY A 49 -9.27 -30.96 34.45
N GLU A 50 -9.68 -30.40 33.30
CA GLU A 50 -11.08 -30.23 32.90
C GLU A 50 -11.81 -31.59 32.84
N THR A 51 -13.11 -31.58 33.13
CA THR A 51 -14.00 -32.73 32.92
C THR A 51 -14.75 -32.60 31.58
N PRO A 52 -15.38 -33.68 31.06
CA PRO A 52 -16.21 -33.58 29.87
C PRO A 52 -17.33 -32.54 30.00
N ASP A 53 -17.93 -32.42 31.19
CA ASP A 53 -19.01 -31.46 31.45
C ASP A 53 -18.48 -30.02 31.42
N ASP A 54 -17.26 -29.77 31.92
CA ASP A 54 -16.62 -28.44 31.84
C ASP A 54 -16.42 -27.99 30.39
N CYS A 55 -15.93 -28.88 29.51
CA CYS A 55 -15.77 -28.57 28.08
C CYS A 55 -17.12 -28.37 27.38
N ILE A 56 -18.16 -29.13 27.76
CA ILE A 56 -19.53 -28.94 27.23
C ILE A 56 -20.08 -27.57 27.65
N GLU A 57 -19.90 -27.18 28.90
CA GLU A 57 -20.32 -25.87 29.39
C GLU A 57 -19.53 -24.74 28.73
N ASP A 58 -18.22 -24.89 28.54
CA ASP A 58 -17.39 -23.88 27.86
C ASP A 58 -17.78 -23.71 26.39
N MET A 59 -18.07 -24.81 25.71
CA MET A 59 -18.52 -24.80 24.33
C MET A 59 -19.88 -24.11 24.20
N LYS A 60 -20.85 -24.43 25.07
CA LYS A 60 -22.14 -23.72 25.13
C LYS A 60 -21.98 -22.24 25.44
N ALA A 61 -21.10 -21.89 26.36
CA ALA A 61 -20.80 -20.49 26.69
C ALA A 61 -20.18 -19.75 25.50
N THR A 62 -19.30 -20.40 24.74
CA THR A 62 -18.70 -19.87 23.51
C THR A 62 -19.76 -19.52 22.48
N PHE A 63 -20.66 -20.44 22.16
CA PHE A 63 -21.75 -20.18 21.21
C PHE A 63 -22.72 -19.09 21.69
N ASN A 64 -22.81 -18.87 23.00
CA ASN A 64 -23.57 -17.78 23.64
C ASN A 64 -22.78 -16.47 23.81
N GLY A 65 -21.54 -16.39 23.30
CA GLY A 65 -20.80 -15.14 23.22
C GLY A 65 -19.57 -15.01 24.12
N LYS A 66 -19.15 -16.05 24.86
CA LYS A 66 -18.03 -15.97 25.83
C LYS A 66 -16.75 -15.37 25.25
N TYR A 67 -16.36 -15.79 24.05
CA TYR A 67 -15.14 -15.30 23.37
C TYR A 67 -15.43 -14.32 22.22
N GLY A 68 -16.70 -13.93 22.04
CA GLY A 68 -17.14 -13.11 20.91
C GLY A 68 -18.41 -13.64 20.23
N LYS A 69 -18.96 -12.87 19.28
CA LYS A 69 -20.18 -13.26 18.56
C LYS A 69 -19.89 -14.43 17.61
N TRP A 70 -20.56 -15.57 17.78
CA TRP A 70 -20.38 -16.74 16.90
C TRP A 70 -20.61 -16.40 15.41
N ILE A 71 -19.64 -16.78 14.56
CA ILE A 71 -19.69 -16.67 13.10
C ILE A 71 -20.09 -18.03 12.54
N LYS A 72 -21.39 -18.22 12.32
CA LYS A 72 -21.99 -19.51 11.92
C LYS A 72 -21.48 -19.98 10.57
N GLU A 73 -21.30 -19.05 9.65
CA GLU A 73 -20.91 -19.26 8.26
C GLU A 73 -19.48 -19.81 8.14
N ALA A 74 -18.61 -19.48 9.09
CA ALA A 74 -17.20 -19.89 9.10
C ALA A 74 -16.87 -21.02 10.07
N SER A 75 -17.86 -21.53 10.80
CA SER A 75 -17.67 -22.60 11.79
C SER A 75 -18.18 -23.93 11.25
N PHE A 76 -17.31 -24.95 11.22
CA PHE A 76 -17.55 -26.21 10.52
C PHE A 76 -17.16 -27.42 11.36
N CYS A 77 -17.83 -28.55 11.10
CA CYS A 77 -17.47 -29.86 11.63
C CYS A 77 -17.29 -30.89 10.51
N VAL A 78 -16.39 -31.85 10.72
CA VAL A 78 -16.22 -33.05 9.89
C VAL A 78 -16.87 -34.24 10.60
N GLU A 79 -17.63 -35.03 9.85
CA GLU A 79 -18.34 -36.22 10.32
C GLU A 79 -17.72 -37.52 9.79
N ASP A 80 -17.71 -38.55 10.64
CA ASP A 80 -17.41 -39.95 10.28
C ASP A 80 -18.35 -40.88 11.08
N ASP A 81 -19.04 -41.81 10.40
CA ASP A 81 -20.09 -42.67 10.99
C ASP A 81 -21.10 -41.93 11.90
N ASP A 82 -21.58 -40.77 11.43
CA ASP A 82 -22.51 -39.86 12.12
C ASP A 82 -22.02 -39.35 13.49
N LYS A 83 -20.70 -39.29 13.68
CA LYS A 83 -20.02 -38.63 14.80
C LYS A 83 -19.14 -37.49 14.32
N ILE A 84 -19.04 -36.43 15.12
CA ILE A 84 -18.15 -35.30 14.85
C ILE A 84 -16.72 -35.68 15.25
N ILE A 85 -15.82 -35.78 14.26
CA ILE A 85 -14.41 -36.16 14.47
C ILE A 85 -13.42 -34.98 14.36
N GLY A 86 -13.89 -33.81 13.95
CA GLY A 86 -13.12 -32.57 13.92
C GLY A 86 -14.03 -31.36 13.84
N SER A 87 -13.60 -30.24 14.43
CA SER A 87 -14.37 -29.00 14.45
C SER A 87 -13.47 -27.76 14.49
N VAL A 88 -13.89 -26.69 13.82
CA VAL A 88 -13.35 -25.34 14.01
C VAL A 88 -14.47 -24.37 14.34
N VAL A 89 -14.23 -23.51 15.32
CA VAL A 89 -15.19 -22.49 15.76
C VAL A 89 -14.58 -21.12 15.61
N PHE A 90 -15.23 -20.28 14.80
CA PHE A 90 -14.89 -18.87 14.66
C PHE A 90 -15.90 -17.98 15.37
N VAL A 91 -15.39 -17.00 16.10
CA VAL A 91 -16.19 -15.96 16.75
C VAL A 91 -15.63 -14.59 16.37
N TYR A 92 -16.46 -13.56 16.39
CA TYR A 92 -16.04 -12.19 16.21
C TYR A 92 -15.62 -11.60 17.56
N SER A 93 -14.32 -11.37 17.74
CA SER A 93 -13.80 -10.68 18.92
C SER A 93 -14.05 -9.18 18.78
N HIS A 94 -14.81 -8.60 19.71
CA HIS A 94 -15.00 -7.15 19.78
C HIS A 94 -13.75 -6.42 20.28
N GLU A 95 -12.87 -7.11 21.02
CA GLU A 95 -11.63 -6.53 21.57
C GLU A 95 -10.59 -6.30 20.46
N GLU A 96 -10.34 -7.31 19.63
CA GLU A 96 -9.39 -7.23 18.52
C GLU A 96 -10.02 -6.76 17.21
N ASN A 97 -11.35 -6.56 17.21
CA ASN A 97 -12.15 -6.19 16.04
C ASN A 97 -11.93 -7.12 14.83
N LEU A 98 -11.74 -8.42 15.10
CA LEU A 98 -11.35 -9.45 14.12
C LEU A 98 -11.99 -10.81 14.44
N PRO A 99 -12.18 -11.67 13.43
CA PRO A 99 -12.46 -13.09 13.63
C PRO A 99 -11.37 -13.80 14.42
N LEU A 100 -11.76 -14.43 15.52
CA LEU A 100 -10.96 -15.31 16.36
C LEU A 100 -11.26 -16.76 15.98
N LEU A 101 -10.23 -17.53 15.60
CA LEU A 101 -10.29 -18.99 15.64
C LEU A 101 -10.23 -19.40 17.12
N ALA A 102 -11.42 -19.52 17.73
CA ALA A 102 -11.55 -19.78 19.16
C ALA A 102 -11.18 -21.23 19.50
N PHE A 103 -11.56 -22.16 18.62
CA PHE A 103 -11.25 -23.57 18.80
C PHE A 103 -10.88 -24.24 17.49
N ASN A 104 -9.90 -25.15 17.56
CA ASN A 104 -9.53 -26.09 16.51
C ASN A 104 -9.34 -27.46 17.17
N MET A 105 -10.26 -28.37 16.89
CA MET A 105 -10.34 -29.68 17.55
C MET A 105 -10.24 -30.80 16.52
N CYS A 106 -9.54 -31.87 16.88
CA CYS A 106 -9.49 -33.11 16.12
C CYS A 106 -9.45 -34.28 17.08
N HIS A 107 -10.32 -35.27 16.84
CA HIS A 107 -10.37 -36.49 17.65
C HIS A 107 -9.01 -37.19 17.61
N PRO A 108 -8.47 -37.71 18.74
CA PRO A 108 -7.14 -38.33 18.81
C PRO A 108 -6.89 -39.42 17.74
N ASP A 109 -7.85 -40.31 17.52
CA ASP A 109 -7.77 -41.40 16.53
C ASP A 109 -7.78 -40.94 15.06
N PHE A 110 -8.05 -39.65 14.83
CA PHE A 110 -8.16 -39.04 13.50
C PHE A 110 -7.10 -37.97 13.24
N GLN A 111 -6.17 -37.78 14.18
CA GLN A 111 -5.06 -36.85 14.01
C GLN A 111 -4.15 -37.27 12.84
N ARG A 112 -3.36 -36.30 12.35
CA ARG A 112 -2.39 -36.49 11.24
C ARG A 112 -3.01 -36.90 9.90
N LYS A 113 -4.34 -36.83 9.76
CA LYS A 113 -5.07 -37.06 8.49
C LYS A 113 -5.40 -35.78 7.71
N GLY A 114 -4.96 -34.61 8.18
CA GLY A 114 -5.19 -33.32 7.52
C GLY A 114 -6.50 -32.60 7.86
N ILE A 115 -7.32 -33.15 8.78
CA ILE A 115 -8.63 -32.61 9.16
C ILE A 115 -8.55 -31.16 9.66
N SER A 116 -7.68 -30.86 10.63
CA SER A 116 -7.52 -29.49 11.15
C SER A 116 -7.06 -28.51 10.07
N THR A 117 -6.10 -28.89 9.22
CA THR A 117 -5.66 -28.07 8.08
C THR A 117 -6.82 -27.74 7.15
N PHE A 118 -7.61 -28.74 6.78
CA PHE A 118 -8.78 -28.58 5.93
C PHE A 118 -9.84 -27.67 6.56
N LEU A 119 -10.20 -27.92 7.81
CA LEU A 119 -11.21 -27.13 8.53
C LEU A 119 -10.80 -25.68 8.70
N ILE A 120 -9.56 -25.40 9.10
CA ILE A 120 -9.05 -24.02 9.25
C ILE A 120 -9.08 -23.29 7.90
N ARG A 121 -8.62 -23.91 6.81
CA ARG A 121 -8.68 -23.30 5.47
C ARG A 121 -10.11 -23.06 5.00
N LYS A 122 -11.03 -24.00 5.22
CA LYS A 122 -12.45 -23.84 4.88
C LYS A 122 -13.08 -22.70 5.69
N GLY A 123 -12.78 -22.60 6.98
CA GLY A 123 -13.19 -21.49 7.84
C GLY A 123 -12.65 -20.14 7.37
N MET A 124 -11.35 -20.07 7.05
CA MET A 124 -10.73 -18.85 6.51
C MET A 124 -11.33 -18.42 5.17
N ASN A 125 -11.59 -19.36 4.26
CA ASN A 125 -12.27 -19.08 3.00
C ASN A 125 -13.69 -18.53 3.23
N ALA A 126 -14.45 -19.14 4.16
CA ALA A 126 -15.79 -18.68 4.49
C ALA A 126 -15.81 -17.29 5.16
N LEU A 127 -14.83 -16.99 6.03
CA LEU A 127 -14.64 -15.65 6.59
C LEU A 127 -14.39 -14.61 5.50
N GLN A 128 -13.60 -14.98 4.49
CA GLN A 128 -13.35 -14.11 3.34
C GLN A 128 -14.61 -13.89 2.51
N ASP A 129 -15.39 -14.94 2.25
CA ASP A 129 -16.64 -14.86 1.49
C ASP A 129 -17.70 -13.96 2.17
N ILE A 130 -17.64 -13.80 3.50
CA ILE A 130 -18.50 -12.88 4.26
C ILE A 130 -17.84 -11.52 4.58
N GLY A 131 -16.68 -11.22 3.97
CA GLY A 131 -16.09 -9.87 3.95
C GLY A 131 -14.97 -9.59 4.96
N TYR A 132 -14.45 -10.59 5.68
CA TYR A 132 -13.28 -10.40 6.53
C TYR A 132 -11.98 -10.53 5.74
N SER A 133 -10.98 -9.72 6.08
CA SER A 133 -9.65 -9.73 5.45
C SER A 133 -8.56 -10.36 6.33
N ARG A 134 -8.81 -10.54 7.63
CA ARG A 134 -7.86 -11.11 8.59
C ARG A 134 -8.56 -11.97 9.63
N ALA A 135 -7.80 -12.85 10.28
CA ALA A 135 -8.22 -13.59 11.46
C ALA A 135 -7.04 -13.76 12.42
N PHE A 136 -7.32 -14.13 13.66
CA PHE A 136 -6.29 -14.40 14.66
C PHE A 136 -6.64 -15.58 15.56
N LEU A 137 -5.67 -16.05 16.35
CA LEU A 137 -5.81 -17.11 17.34
C LEU A 137 -4.92 -16.84 18.55
N ALA A 138 -5.22 -17.51 19.66
CA ALA A 138 -4.36 -17.54 20.85
C ALA A 138 -3.85 -18.98 21.07
N VAL A 139 -2.53 -19.16 21.20
CA VAL A 139 -1.91 -20.49 21.37
C VAL A 139 -0.92 -20.49 22.54
N ASP A 140 -0.86 -21.59 23.31
CA ASP A 140 0.18 -21.74 24.33
C ASP A 140 1.57 -21.85 23.68
N LYS A 141 2.53 -21.08 24.18
CA LYS A 141 3.91 -21.03 23.64
C LYS A 141 4.61 -22.39 23.63
N ASN A 142 4.17 -23.33 24.48
CA ASN A 142 4.74 -24.67 24.58
C ASN A 142 4.05 -25.69 23.64
N ASN A 143 2.94 -25.31 22.99
CA ASN A 143 2.24 -26.17 22.03
C ASN A 143 2.92 -26.12 20.65
N LEU A 144 4.16 -26.61 20.57
CA LEU A 144 4.97 -26.61 19.34
C LEU A 144 4.27 -27.28 18.14
N PRO A 145 3.52 -28.40 18.30
CA PRO A 145 2.76 -28.99 17.21
C PRO A 145 1.70 -28.03 16.64
N ALA A 146 0.94 -27.35 17.49
CA ALA A 146 -0.06 -26.38 17.05
C ALA A 146 0.58 -25.15 16.39
N ILE A 147 1.66 -24.61 16.97
CA ILE A 147 2.40 -23.48 16.38
C ILE A 147 2.93 -23.85 14.98
N SER A 148 3.47 -25.06 14.79
CA SER A 148 3.94 -25.53 13.49
C SER A 148 2.82 -25.65 12.46
N LEU A 149 1.63 -26.11 12.87
CA LEU A 149 0.43 -26.14 12.04
C LEU A 149 0.03 -24.71 11.63
N TYR A 150 -0.12 -23.80 12.59
CA TYR A 150 -0.58 -22.44 12.34
C TYR A 150 0.39 -21.65 11.44
N LYS A 151 1.71 -21.76 11.65
CA LYS A 151 2.70 -21.15 10.76
C LYS A 151 2.58 -21.64 9.31
N LYS A 152 2.36 -22.94 9.08
CA LYS A 152 2.13 -23.50 7.73
C LYS A 152 0.84 -22.98 7.06
N LEU A 153 -0.09 -22.49 7.87
CA LEU A 153 -1.35 -21.92 7.42
C LEU A 153 -1.31 -20.38 7.32
N GLY A 154 -0.13 -19.77 7.48
CA GLY A 154 0.08 -18.33 7.32
C GLY A 154 -0.05 -17.52 8.60
N PHE A 155 -0.22 -18.16 9.76
CA PHE A 155 -0.28 -17.43 11.03
C PHE A 155 1.11 -17.01 11.53
N TYR A 156 1.24 -15.80 12.05
CA TYR A 156 2.48 -15.21 12.60
C TYR A 156 2.25 -14.57 13.97
N PHE A 157 3.25 -14.57 14.87
CA PHE A 157 3.14 -13.99 16.22
C PHE A 157 3.11 -12.45 16.20
N SER A 158 2.41 -11.83 17.15
CA SER A 158 2.18 -10.36 17.18
C SER A 158 3.07 -9.53 18.12
N THR A 159 4.05 -10.11 18.81
CA THR A 159 4.87 -9.32 19.76
C THR A 159 6.25 -9.02 19.19
N ILE A 160 6.51 -7.73 18.98
CA ILE A 160 7.85 -7.20 18.74
C ILE A 160 8.72 -7.53 19.96
N SER A 161 9.76 -8.35 19.78
CA SER A 161 10.68 -8.70 20.86
C SER A 161 11.78 -7.67 21.05
N LYS A 162 12.11 -6.86 20.02
CA LYS A 162 13.12 -5.78 20.10
C LYS A 162 12.80 -4.62 19.16
N GLU A 163 13.08 -3.40 19.59
CA GLU A 163 13.15 -2.25 18.69
C GLU A 163 14.60 -1.96 18.31
N LYS A 164 14.86 -1.73 17.02
CA LYS A 164 16.20 -1.45 16.50
C LYS A 164 16.19 -0.20 15.65
N VAL A 165 17.32 0.48 15.56
CA VAL A 165 17.52 1.67 14.72
C VAL A 165 18.61 1.44 13.69
N PHE A 166 18.47 2.02 12.50
CA PHE A 166 19.41 1.90 11.38
C PHE A 166 19.68 3.28 10.78
N ALA A 167 20.92 3.55 10.38
CA ALA A 167 21.33 4.80 9.76
C ALA A 167 21.84 4.59 8.34
N TYR A 168 21.18 5.24 7.38
CA TYR A 168 21.73 5.46 6.06
C TYR A 168 22.45 6.81 6.03
N ILE A 169 23.77 6.75 6.10
CA ILE A 169 24.62 7.93 5.95
C ILE A 169 25.00 8.04 4.48
N TYR A 170 24.52 9.08 3.80
CA TYR A 170 24.71 9.31 2.38
C TYR A 170 25.80 10.34 2.09
N ARG A 171 26.47 10.14 0.96
CA ARG A 171 27.28 11.18 0.31
C ARG A 171 27.07 11.15 -1.20
N ILE A 172 27.37 12.26 -1.86
CA ILE A 172 27.40 12.34 -3.33
C ILE A 172 28.83 12.57 -3.78
N VAL A 173 29.39 11.63 -4.55
CA VAL A 173 30.73 11.73 -5.14
C VAL A 173 30.62 11.50 -6.63
N LYS A 174 31.13 12.43 -7.45
CA LYS A 174 31.07 12.35 -8.93
C LYS A 174 29.64 12.09 -9.47
N LYS A 175 28.63 12.75 -8.86
CA LYS A 175 27.19 12.60 -9.15
C LYS A 175 26.59 11.22 -8.82
N GLU A 176 27.34 10.34 -8.16
CA GLU A 176 26.83 9.05 -7.68
C GLU A 176 26.47 9.17 -6.19
N LEU A 177 25.24 8.78 -5.84
CA LEU A 177 24.82 8.66 -4.44
C LEU A 177 25.38 7.36 -3.87
N GLN A 178 26.06 7.47 -2.73
CA GLN A 178 26.67 6.35 -2.03
C GLN A 178 26.17 6.32 -0.59
N VAL A 179 26.09 5.12 -0.01
CA VAL A 179 25.76 4.90 1.41
C VAL A 179 26.97 4.32 2.13
N LEU A 180 27.21 4.81 3.34
CA LEU A 180 28.24 4.29 4.22
C LEU A 180 27.83 2.90 4.73
N VAL A 181 28.74 1.95 4.59
CA VAL A 181 28.58 0.58 5.09
C VAL A 181 29.84 0.19 5.86
N PHE A 182 29.76 -0.90 6.61
CA PHE A 182 30.92 -1.55 7.19
C PHE A 182 30.91 -3.05 6.99
N ASP A 183 32.11 -3.62 7.02
CA ASP A 183 32.35 -5.05 7.14
C ASP A 183 32.90 -5.35 8.54
N HIS A 184 32.44 -6.43 9.16
CA HIS A 184 33.04 -7.02 10.35
C HIS A 184 34.15 -8.00 9.90
N PRO A 185 35.45 -7.68 10.06
CA PRO A 185 36.54 -8.46 9.44
C PRO A 185 36.65 -9.89 9.97
N ASN A 186 36.11 -10.14 11.17
CA ASN A 186 36.16 -11.45 11.83
C ASN A 186 34.89 -12.28 11.59
N VAL A 187 33.85 -11.72 10.98
CA VAL A 187 32.53 -12.35 10.78
C VAL A 187 32.01 -12.02 9.37
N PRO A 188 32.65 -12.54 8.30
CA PRO A 188 32.33 -12.17 6.92
C PRO A 188 30.89 -12.50 6.49
N GLU A 189 30.23 -13.45 7.14
CA GLU A 189 28.86 -13.90 6.85
C GLU A 189 27.78 -12.85 7.14
N VAL A 190 28.09 -11.82 7.94
CA VAL A 190 27.16 -10.73 8.25
C VAL A 190 27.48 -9.46 7.48
N ASN A 191 28.36 -9.50 6.47
CA ASN A 191 28.81 -8.30 5.75
C ASN A 191 28.14 -8.14 4.37
N PRO A 192 27.96 -6.90 3.89
CA PRO A 192 28.09 -5.61 4.59
C PRO A 192 26.85 -5.21 5.40
N GLN A 193 27.03 -4.28 6.34
CA GLN A 193 25.98 -3.68 7.18
C GLN A 193 26.02 -2.15 7.15
N VAL A 194 24.94 -1.50 7.58
CA VAL A 194 24.90 -0.07 7.92
C VAL A 194 24.96 0.10 9.43
N PRO A 195 25.39 1.26 9.96
CA PRO A 195 25.33 1.53 11.40
C PRO A 195 23.93 1.28 11.96
N ALA A 196 23.82 0.49 13.01
CA ALA A 196 22.55 0.05 13.55
C ALA A 196 22.67 -0.47 14.98
N GLY A 197 21.63 -0.29 15.78
CA GLY A 197 21.66 -0.77 17.15
C GLY A 197 20.30 -1.05 17.75
N THR A 198 20.28 -1.39 19.03
CA THR A 198 19.07 -1.79 19.75
C THR A 198 18.63 -0.66 20.67
N LEU A 199 17.36 -0.30 20.62
CA LEU A 199 16.84 0.73 21.52
C LEU A 199 16.71 0.19 22.94
N THR A 200 17.06 1.03 23.91
CA THR A 200 16.76 0.79 25.32
C THR A 200 15.32 1.19 25.65
N SER A 201 14.78 0.67 26.76
CA SER A 201 13.40 0.96 27.18
C SER A 201 13.18 2.47 27.33
N ASN A 202 12.20 3.00 26.60
CA ASN A 202 11.84 4.43 26.52
C ASN A 202 12.87 5.34 25.82
N GLU A 203 13.84 4.78 25.10
CA GLU A 203 14.74 5.58 24.27
C GLU A 203 14.03 6.09 23.02
N GLU A 204 14.18 7.38 22.76
CA GLU A 204 13.66 8.00 21.55
C GLU A 204 14.48 7.51 20.33
N PRO A 205 13.86 6.93 19.29
CA PRO A 205 14.57 6.34 18.17
C PRO A 205 15.62 7.24 17.50
N GLY A 206 15.32 8.53 17.34
CA GLY A 206 16.25 9.50 16.75
C GLY A 206 17.50 9.78 17.60
N LYS A 207 17.37 9.69 18.94
CA LYS A 207 18.51 9.81 19.86
C LYS A 207 19.32 8.51 19.91
N GLY A 208 18.62 7.38 19.93
CA GLY A 208 19.24 6.07 19.88
C GLY A 208 20.15 5.94 18.66
N ILE A 209 19.68 6.30 17.47
CA ILE A 209 20.52 6.16 16.28
C ILE A 209 21.74 7.10 16.27
N LEU A 210 21.64 8.32 16.83
CA LEU A 210 22.80 9.20 16.99
C LEU A 210 23.86 8.59 17.92
N ARG A 211 23.40 7.94 19.00
CA ARG A 211 24.27 7.22 19.93
C ARG A 211 24.96 6.04 19.24
N GLU A 212 24.20 5.18 18.59
CA GLU A 212 24.70 3.98 17.89
C GLU A 212 25.73 4.35 16.80
N ILE A 213 25.44 5.37 15.98
CA ILE A 213 26.41 5.87 14.99
C ILE A 213 27.72 6.28 15.67
N PHE A 214 27.65 7.01 16.78
CA PHE A 214 28.86 7.46 17.49
C PHE A 214 29.64 6.28 18.08
N GLU A 215 28.94 5.31 18.69
CA GLU A 215 29.53 4.12 19.31
C GLU A 215 30.22 3.22 18.26
N GLU A 216 29.54 2.95 17.14
CA GLU A 216 29.98 2.01 16.11
C GLU A 216 30.94 2.61 15.06
N SER A 217 30.90 3.93 14.82
CA SER A 217 31.68 4.56 13.72
C SER A 217 32.61 5.68 14.17
N GLY A 218 32.40 6.21 15.38
CA GLY A 218 33.09 7.41 15.87
C GLY A 218 32.58 8.73 15.28
N LEU A 219 31.61 8.69 14.36
CA LEU A 219 31.03 9.88 13.73
C LEU A 219 30.06 10.59 14.67
N LYS A 220 30.04 11.92 14.61
CA LYS A 220 29.11 12.76 15.37
C LYS A 220 28.25 13.57 14.42
N PHE A 221 26.94 13.51 14.63
CA PHE A 221 25.94 14.31 13.94
C PHE A 221 25.06 15.02 14.97
N ASP A 222 24.60 16.23 14.67
CA ASP A 222 23.72 16.98 15.58
C ASP A 222 22.26 16.50 15.50
N LYS A 223 21.84 16.02 14.32
CA LYS A 223 20.49 15.56 14.04
C LYS A 223 20.45 14.60 12.84
N MET A 224 19.34 13.88 12.71
CA MET A 224 18.97 13.18 11.48
C MET A 224 18.37 14.17 10.47
N ASP A 225 18.43 13.82 9.18
CA ASP A 225 17.69 14.56 8.15
C ASP A 225 16.24 14.05 8.07
N HIS A 226 16.04 12.73 8.01
CA HIS A 226 14.72 12.12 7.87
C HIS A 226 14.60 10.78 8.62
N LEU A 227 13.38 10.48 9.11
CA LEU A 227 12.93 9.12 9.40
C LEU A 227 12.36 8.56 8.09
N LEU A 228 13.00 7.54 7.52
CA LEU A 228 12.59 6.95 6.25
C LEU A 228 11.45 5.94 6.41
N GLY A 229 11.30 5.33 7.59
CA GLY A 229 10.19 4.45 7.88
C GLY A 229 10.50 3.41 8.94
N LYS A 230 9.58 2.45 9.08
CA LYS A 230 9.68 1.33 10.02
C LYS A 230 9.27 0.04 9.35
N PHE A 231 9.87 -1.08 9.73
CA PHE A 231 9.42 -2.39 9.27
C PHE A 231 9.69 -3.48 10.30
N GLU A 232 8.86 -4.52 10.24
CA GLU A 232 9.05 -5.72 11.02
C GLU A 232 10.03 -6.66 10.29
N TYR A 233 10.98 -7.21 11.04
CA TYR A 233 11.94 -8.19 10.54
C TYR A 233 12.03 -9.36 11.52
N PHE A 234 11.90 -10.58 11.02
CA PHE A 234 12.07 -11.78 11.83
C PHE A 234 13.51 -12.29 11.72
N ASP A 235 14.25 -12.22 12.83
CA ASP A 235 15.58 -12.82 12.94
C ASP A 235 15.42 -14.32 13.26
N GLU A 236 15.51 -15.17 12.24
CA GLU A 236 15.37 -16.62 12.39
C GLU A 236 16.43 -17.21 13.34
N GLY A 237 17.65 -16.67 13.31
CA GLY A 237 18.77 -17.17 14.13
C GLY A 237 18.58 -16.91 15.61
N LYS A 238 17.95 -15.77 15.95
CA LYS A 238 17.63 -15.39 17.34
C LYS A 238 16.21 -15.74 17.76
N ASN A 239 15.36 -16.13 16.80
CA ASN A 239 13.92 -16.33 16.98
C ASN A 239 13.25 -15.08 17.60
N GLU A 240 13.56 -13.92 17.05
CA GLU A 240 13.13 -12.60 17.52
C GLU A 240 12.40 -11.83 16.41
N LEU A 241 11.31 -11.14 16.75
CA LEU A 241 10.66 -10.17 15.86
C LEU A 241 11.15 -8.76 16.19
N HIS A 242 11.82 -8.11 15.24
CA HIS A 242 12.36 -6.76 15.40
C HIS A 242 11.42 -5.75 14.76
N LEU A 243 11.13 -4.63 15.44
CA LEU A 243 10.64 -3.42 14.79
C LEU A 243 11.84 -2.53 14.50
N ARG A 244 12.15 -2.33 13.22
CA ARG A 244 13.33 -1.59 12.77
C ARG A 244 12.94 -0.20 12.30
N HIS A 245 13.51 0.83 12.89
CA HIS A 245 13.35 2.24 12.50
C HIS A 245 14.55 2.65 11.64
N VAL A 246 14.30 3.26 10.49
CA VAL A 246 15.36 3.61 9.53
C VAL A 246 15.47 5.12 9.37
N PHE A 247 16.67 5.67 9.52
CA PHE A 247 16.95 7.10 9.43
C PHE A 247 17.95 7.40 8.32
N SER A 248 17.93 8.63 7.81
CA SER A 248 18.93 9.12 6.86
C SER A 248 19.69 10.35 7.36
N ILE A 249 20.96 10.44 6.97
CA ILE A 249 21.83 11.61 7.16
C ILE A 249 22.63 11.85 5.89
N PHE A 250 22.74 13.09 5.44
CA PHE A 250 23.63 13.50 4.36
C PHE A 250 24.91 14.13 4.91
N THR A 251 26.04 13.74 4.32
CA THR A 251 27.35 14.30 4.64
C THR A 251 28.15 14.62 3.37
N LYS A 252 29.12 15.51 3.51
CA LYS A 252 30.01 15.96 2.43
C LYS A 252 31.48 15.65 2.68
N ASP A 253 31.90 15.58 3.95
CA ASP A 253 33.31 15.62 4.33
C ASP A 253 33.69 14.44 5.25
N LEU A 254 33.64 13.22 4.72
CA LEU A 254 34.13 12.03 5.42
C LEU A 254 35.17 11.26 4.58
N PRO A 255 36.12 10.56 5.22
CA PRO A 255 37.09 9.71 4.53
C PRO A 255 36.43 8.64 3.64
N ASP A 256 37.16 8.20 2.61
CA ASP A 256 36.71 7.13 1.72
C ASP A 256 36.65 5.75 2.40
N SER A 257 37.43 5.56 3.46
CA SER A 257 37.39 4.36 4.29
C SER A 257 38.12 4.60 5.61
N TRP A 258 37.71 3.93 6.67
CA TRP A 258 38.45 3.87 7.94
C TRP A 258 38.07 2.62 8.73
N THR A 259 38.90 2.25 9.71
CA THR A 259 38.58 1.20 10.67
C THR A 259 38.23 1.84 12.00
N HIS A 260 37.18 1.36 12.66
CA HIS A 260 36.78 1.80 14.00
C HIS A 260 36.65 0.60 14.93
N THR A 261 36.98 0.81 16.20
CA THR A 261 36.73 -0.16 17.27
C THR A 261 35.58 0.36 18.11
N VAL A 262 34.49 -0.41 18.16
CA VAL A 262 33.25 -0.04 18.85
C VAL A 262 33.53 0.28 20.32
N LYS A 263 32.92 1.36 20.80
CA LYS A 263 33.00 1.79 22.21
C LYS A 263 31.58 1.96 22.75
N SER A 264 31.00 0.86 23.22
CA SER A 264 29.66 0.80 23.78
C SER A 264 29.68 0.13 25.18
N ASN A 265 28.54 0.09 25.86
CA ASN A 265 28.35 -0.76 27.04
C ASN A 265 27.66 -2.09 26.68
N ASP A 266 27.50 -2.37 25.39
CA ASP A 266 26.76 -3.50 24.85
C ASP A 266 27.70 -4.66 24.46
N ILE A 267 27.10 -5.71 23.91
CA ILE A 267 27.79 -6.98 23.59
C ILE A 267 28.84 -6.78 22.48
N ASP A 268 28.65 -5.78 21.63
CA ASP A 268 29.51 -5.42 20.50
C ASP A 268 30.73 -4.57 20.91
N ASN A 269 30.86 -4.20 22.19
CA ASN A 269 32.00 -3.43 22.64
C ASN A 269 33.32 -4.17 22.34
N HIS A 270 34.29 -3.44 21.78
CA HIS A 270 35.55 -3.95 21.23
C HIS A 270 35.48 -4.70 19.89
N GLU A 271 34.30 -4.82 19.26
CA GLU A 271 34.24 -5.24 17.85
C GLU A 271 34.94 -4.22 16.94
N VAL A 272 35.41 -4.71 15.79
CA VAL A 272 36.16 -3.91 14.81
C VAL A 272 35.38 -3.90 13.52
N PHE A 273 35.11 -2.69 13.00
CA PHE A 273 34.35 -2.45 11.79
C PHE A 273 35.19 -1.66 10.77
N ASP A 274 35.26 -2.19 9.55
CA ASP A 274 35.92 -1.55 8.41
C ASP A 274 34.88 -0.82 7.56
N TYR A 275 34.85 0.51 7.69
CA TYR A 275 33.94 1.40 7.00
C TYR A 275 34.41 1.75 5.58
N TYR A 276 33.46 1.76 4.65
CA TYR A 276 33.66 2.18 3.26
C TYR A 276 32.31 2.59 2.63
N TRP A 277 32.36 3.11 1.40
CA TRP A 277 31.17 3.58 0.70
C TRP A 277 30.76 2.66 -0.43
N LEU A 278 29.48 2.32 -0.49
CA LEU A 278 28.88 1.59 -1.61
C LEU A 278 27.92 2.49 -2.39
N PRO A 279 27.98 2.47 -3.73
CA PRO A 279 26.86 2.92 -4.56
C PRO A 279 25.55 2.25 -4.12
N LEU A 280 24.44 3.00 -4.07
CA LEU A 280 23.19 2.48 -3.49
C LEU A 280 22.68 1.21 -4.20
N ASP A 281 22.93 1.07 -5.50
CA ASP A 281 22.47 -0.08 -6.29
C ASP A 281 23.23 -1.36 -5.91
N LYS A 282 24.51 -1.22 -5.54
CA LYS A 282 25.33 -2.29 -4.97
C LYS A 282 24.95 -2.56 -3.53
N ALA A 283 24.79 -1.51 -2.72
CA ALA A 283 24.44 -1.63 -1.30
C ALA A 283 23.11 -2.37 -1.13
N LYS A 284 22.08 -2.03 -1.90
CA LYS A 284 20.76 -2.66 -1.85
C LYS A 284 20.79 -4.18 -2.08
N LYS A 285 21.73 -4.66 -2.90
CA LYS A 285 21.89 -6.10 -3.20
C LYS A 285 22.79 -6.83 -2.21
N LYS A 286 23.69 -6.11 -1.54
CA LYS A 286 24.72 -6.71 -0.68
C LYS A 286 24.37 -6.65 0.81
N LEU A 287 23.65 -5.62 1.25
CA LEU A 287 23.31 -5.44 2.65
C LEU A 287 22.51 -6.64 3.18
N VAL A 288 23.04 -7.27 4.23
CA VAL A 288 22.46 -8.47 4.82
C VAL A 288 21.20 -8.15 5.62
N ALA A 289 20.45 -9.19 6.03
CA ALA A 289 19.33 -9.07 6.96
C ALA A 289 18.32 -7.97 6.60
N GLU A 290 18.01 -7.80 5.32
CA GLU A 290 17.12 -6.74 4.80
C GLU A 290 17.53 -5.30 5.17
N GLN A 291 18.79 -5.05 5.55
CA GLN A 291 19.25 -3.71 5.91
C GLN A 291 19.19 -2.73 4.73
N GLY A 292 19.13 -3.21 3.49
CA GLY A 292 18.94 -2.39 2.28
C GLY A 292 17.49 -2.07 1.93
N ARG A 293 16.49 -2.51 2.72
CA ARG A 293 15.06 -2.43 2.38
C ARG A 293 14.58 -1.03 2.04
N TYR A 294 14.99 -0.05 2.85
CA TYR A 294 14.60 1.36 2.70
C TYR A 294 15.62 2.19 1.90
N LEU A 295 16.70 1.59 1.38
CA LEU A 295 17.62 2.35 0.53
C LEU A 295 16.82 2.85 -0.69
N PRO A 296 16.83 4.18 -0.94
CA PRO A 296 16.09 4.75 -2.05
C PRO A 296 16.63 4.13 -3.32
N PHE A 297 15.74 3.92 -4.28
CA PHE A 297 16.18 3.52 -5.60
C PHE A 297 17.03 4.66 -6.16
N CYS A 298 18.22 4.32 -6.63
CA CYS A 298 19.29 5.26 -7.01
C CYS A 298 18.93 6.18 -8.17
N ASN A 299 17.70 6.11 -8.69
CA ASN A 299 17.25 6.86 -9.84
C ASN A 299 16.15 7.88 -9.49
N GLY A 300 15.70 7.96 -8.23
CA GLY A 300 14.72 8.98 -7.80
C GLY A 300 13.32 8.79 -8.36
N HIS A 301 12.99 7.59 -8.85
CA HIS A 301 11.73 7.31 -9.55
C HIS A 301 10.55 6.90 -8.68
N PHE A 302 10.71 6.81 -7.36
CA PHE A 302 9.70 6.25 -6.47
C PHE A 302 9.60 7.09 -5.20
N VAL A 303 8.38 7.31 -4.73
CA VAL A 303 8.13 7.94 -3.43
C VAL A 303 6.79 7.49 -2.86
N SER A 304 6.74 7.22 -1.56
CA SER A 304 5.46 6.97 -0.89
C SER A 304 4.70 8.27 -0.69
N GLN A 305 3.37 8.21 -0.79
CA GLN A 305 2.53 9.35 -0.39
C GLN A 305 2.85 9.81 1.04
N SER A 306 3.18 8.88 1.95
CA SER A 306 3.49 9.15 3.35
C SER A 306 4.82 9.85 3.59
N ASP A 307 5.70 9.92 2.59
CA ASP A 307 7.04 10.49 2.75
C ASP A 307 7.06 11.98 2.36
N ILE A 308 6.04 12.40 1.59
CA ILE A 308 5.91 13.78 1.07
C ILE A 308 4.60 14.44 1.49
N TYR A 309 3.89 13.85 2.46
CA TYR A 309 2.63 14.38 2.94
C TYR A 309 2.83 15.67 3.73
N THR A 310 1.88 16.59 3.55
CA THR A 310 1.77 17.84 4.29
C THR A 310 0.35 17.93 4.86
N LYS A 311 0.16 18.67 5.95
CA LYS A 311 -1.17 18.91 6.53
C LYS A 311 -1.50 20.39 6.50
N HIS A 312 -2.74 20.71 6.13
CA HIS A 312 -3.26 22.07 6.13
C HIS A 312 -4.70 22.06 6.61
N PHE A 313 -5.06 23.04 7.43
CA PHE A 313 -6.41 23.19 7.96
C PHE A 313 -6.75 24.67 8.08
N ASP A 314 -7.86 25.05 7.47
CA ASP A 314 -8.55 26.32 7.66
C ASP A 314 -9.94 26.02 8.25
N GLU A 315 -10.10 26.33 9.53
CA GLU A 315 -11.31 26.03 10.29
C GLU A 315 -12.51 26.89 9.89
N GLU A 316 -12.28 28.11 9.42
CA GLU A 316 -13.34 29.03 9.01
C GLU A 316 -13.93 28.58 7.68
N LEU A 317 -13.07 28.23 6.74
CA LEU A 317 -13.46 27.78 5.40
C LEU A 317 -13.78 26.29 5.34
N LYS A 318 -13.48 25.56 6.42
CA LYS A 318 -13.50 24.10 6.49
C LYS A 318 -12.69 23.43 5.38
N ILE A 319 -11.62 24.08 4.93
CA ILE A 319 -10.71 23.51 3.94
C ILE A 319 -9.60 22.81 4.69
N GLY A 320 -9.41 21.51 4.49
CA GLY A 320 -8.34 20.84 5.20
C GLY A 320 -8.21 19.35 4.98
N GLY A 321 -7.06 18.85 5.41
CA GLY A 321 -6.66 17.46 5.26
C GLY A 321 -5.15 17.31 5.12
N SER A 322 -4.73 16.15 4.62
CA SER A 322 -3.36 15.92 4.21
C SER A 322 -3.21 15.83 2.70
N HIS A 323 -2.09 16.34 2.19
CA HIS A 323 -1.78 16.46 0.77
C HIS A 323 -0.35 15.99 0.48
N SER A 324 -0.22 15.10 -0.50
CA SER A 324 1.05 14.61 -1.03
C SER A 324 1.17 15.03 -2.49
N ASN A 325 2.19 15.85 -2.81
CA ASN A 325 2.37 16.43 -4.13
C ASN A 325 3.50 15.74 -4.90
N PHE A 326 3.16 14.67 -5.62
CA PHE A 326 4.11 13.90 -6.42
C PHE A 326 4.72 14.71 -7.54
N SER A 327 3.91 15.54 -8.21
CA SER A 327 4.42 16.37 -9.31
C SER A 327 5.52 17.33 -8.87
N LYS A 328 5.41 17.91 -7.66
CA LYS A 328 6.46 18.72 -7.06
C LYS A 328 7.69 17.89 -6.66
N TYR A 329 7.50 16.69 -6.13
CA TYR A 329 8.60 15.83 -5.70
C TYR A 329 9.46 15.37 -6.88
N PHE A 330 8.83 14.87 -7.94
CA PHE A 330 9.52 14.37 -9.13
C PHE A 330 9.94 15.46 -10.11
N ASP A 331 9.49 16.69 -9.89
CA ASP A 331 9.68 17.85 -10.76
C ASP A 331 9.00 17.70 -12.13
N LEU A 332 7.79 17.14 -12.13
CA LEU A 332 6.94 17.00 -13.32
C LEU A 332 6.51 18.36 -13.84
N LYS A 333 6.62 18.56 -15.15
CA LYS A 333 6.44 19.86 -15.81
C LYS A 333 5.06 20.05 -16.40
N ARG A 334 4.37 18.97 -16.73
CA ARG A 334 3.15 18.98 -17.55
C ARG A 334 1.97 18.32 -16.84
N ILE A 335 2.24 17.27 -16.06
CA ILE A 335 1.22 16.52 -15.31
C ILE A 335 1.21 16.90 -13.83
N ALA A 336 0.03 17.22 -13.31
CA ALA A 336 -0.23 17.30 -11.89
C ALA A 336 -0.65 15.92 -11.35
N ALA A 337 -0.10 15.54 -10.20
CA ALA A 337 -0.41 14.29 -9.53
C ALA A 337 -0.35 14.51 -8.01
N HIS A 338 -1.48 14.28 -7.36
CA HIS A 338 -1.68 14.56 -5.95
C HIS A 338 -2.47 13.45 -5.28
N TYR A 339 -2.11 13.15 -4.05
CA TYR A 339 -2.93 12.36 -3.14
C TYR A 339 -3.46 13.28 -2.04
N PHE A 340 -4.74 13.16 -1.74
CA PHE A 340 -5.42 13.88 -0.67
C PHE A 340 -6.09 12.90 0.29
N ASN A 341 -5.99 13.16 1.58
CA ASN A 341 -6.89 12.58 2.57
C ASN A 341 -7.66 13.73 3.24
N ILE A 342 -8.99 13.68 3.12
CA ILE A 342 -9.92 14.69 3.60
C ILE A 342 -10.63 14.14 4.85
N PRO A 343 -10.39 14.74 6.03
CA PRO A 343 -11.08 14.35 7.25
C PRO A 343 -12.58 14.68 7.22
N SER A 344 -13.34 14.02 8.07
CA SER A 344 -14.75 14.33 8.31
C SER A 344 -14.96 15.80 8.63
N GLY A 345 -15.96 16.43 8.00
CA GLY A 345 -16.33 17.83 8.23
C GLY A 345 -15.43 18.85 7.53
N TYR A 346 -14.63 18.41 6.55
CA TYR A 346 -13.77 19.27 5.73
C TYR A 346 -14.07 19.12 4.22
N ARG A 347 -13.59 20.08 3.44
CA ARG A 347 -13.62 20.09 1.97
C ARG A 347 -12.24 20.32 1.36
N THR A 348 -12.08 20.00 0.09
CA THR A 348 -10.81 20.16 -0.65
C THR A 348 -10.40 21.61 -0.84
N SER A 349 -11.36 22.48 -1.15
CA SER A 349 -11.09 23.82 -1.65
C SER A 349 -12.34 24.71 -1.52
N ARG A 350 -12.18 25.99 -1.83
CA ARG A 350 -13.33 26.83 -2.20
C ARG A 350 -13.87 26.32 -3.54
N PRO A 351 -15.19 26.32 -3.76
CA PRO A 351 -15.72 25.96 -5.07
C PRO A 351 -15.22 26.90 -6.15
N HIS A 352 -14.53 26.35 -7.13
CA HIS A 352 -13.84 27.11 -8.16
C HIS A 352 -13.96 26.45 -9.54
N ALA A 353 -13.74 27.25 -10.57
CA ALA A 353 -13.64 26.83 -11.95
C ALA A 353 -12.35 27.36 -12.57
N GLU A 354 -11.76 26.56 -13.44
CA GLU A 354 -10.47 26.82 -14.09
C GLU A 354 -10.64 27.14 -15.58
N SER A 355 -9.90 28.15 -16.05
CA SER A 355 -10.00 28.64 -17.44
C SER A 355 -9.19 27.82 -18.45
N LEU A 356 -8.00 27.34 -18.06
CA LEU A 356 -7.03 26.71 -18.96
C LEU A 356 -6.55 25.33 -18.50
N GLU A 357 -6.83 24.95 -17.26
CA GLU A 357 -6.37 23.70 -16.66
C GLU A 357 -7.52 22.69 -16.63
N GLU A 358 -7.23 21.47 -17.07
CA GLU A 358 -8.09 20.33 -16.83
C GLU A 358 -7.79 19.75 -15.45
N GLU A 359 -8.84 19.35 -14.74
CA GLU A 359 -8.73 18.70 -13.44
C GLU A 359 -9.49 17.37 -13.44
N PHE A 360 -9.03 16.43 -12.63
CA PHE A 360 -9.58 15.09 -12.54
C PHE A 360 -9.46 14.58 -11.11
N VAL A 361 -10.51 13.93 -10.62
CA VAL A 361 -10.56 13.37 -9.27
C VAL A 361 -11.05 11.93 -9.33
N TYR A 362 -10.36 11.07 -8.59
CA TYR A 362 -10.69 9.66 -8.39
C TYR A 362 -10.77 9.36 -6.89
N VAL A 363 -11.85 8.70 -6.45
CA VAL A 363 -12.04 8.29 -5.05
C VAL A 363 -11.32 6.96 -4.82
N ILE A 364 -10.23 6.99 -4.05
CA ILE A 364 -9.45 5.80 -3.68
C ILE A 364 -10.20 5.01 -2.60
N SER A 365 -10.71 5.70 -1.57
CA SER A 365 -11.42 5.09 -0.45
C SER A 365 -12.36 6.08 0.24
N GLY A 366 -13.32 5.56 1.01
CA GLY A 366 -14.30 6.36 1.72
C GLY A 366 -15.46 6.84 0.85
N GLU A 367 -16.16 7.84 1.37
CA GLU A 367 -17.33 8.46 0.76
C GLU A 367 -17.11 9.98 0.72
N VAL A 368 -17.55 10.63 -0.36
CA VAL A 368 -17.42 12.09 -0.50
C VAL A 368 -18.58 12.66 -1.30
N ASP A 369 -18.95 13.88 -1.00
CA ASP A 369 -19.94 14.64 -1.76
C ASP A 369 -19.22 15.56 -2.75
N LEU A 370 -19.39 15.32 -4.05
CA LEU A 370 -19.04 16.28 -5.09
C LEU A 370 -20.05 17.41 -5.08
N TRP A 371 -19.59 18.61 -4.77
CA TRP A 371 -20.30 19.85 -5.05
C TRP A 371 -20.01 20.26 -6.49
N LEU A 372 -21.04 20.40 -7.32
CA LEU A 372 -20.95 20.83 -8.71
C LEU A 372 -21.96 21.94 -8.97
N ASN A 373 -21.48 23.17 -9.19
CA ASN A 373 -22.33 24.36 -9.41
C ASN A 373 -23.51 24.46 -8.42
N GLY A 374 -23.31 24.17 -7.14
CA GLY A 374 -24.39 24.27 -6.15
C GLY A 374 -25.33 23.07 -6.07
N LYS A 375 -25.11 22.00 -6.82
CA LYS A 375 -25.72 20.68 -6.64
C LYS A 375 -24.72 19.71 -6.03
N VAL A 376 -25.23 18.59 -5.52
CA VAL A 376 -24.43 17.58 -4.82
C VAL A 376 -24.61 16.21 -5.45
N LYS A 377 -23.52 15.50 -5.68
CA LYS A 377 -23.51 14.09 -6.06
C LYS A 377 -22.65 13.32 -5.08
N LYS A 378 -23.21 12.27 -4.49
CA LYS A 378 -22.44 11.35 -3.65
C LYS A 378 -21.54 10.47 -4.53
N MET A 379 -20.29 10.30 -4.11
CA MET A 379 -19.28 9.47 -4.75
C MET A 379 -18.67 8.48 -3.75
N PHE A 380 -18.27 7.32 -4.26
CA PHE A 380 -17.70 6.21 -3.50
C PHE A 380 -16.39 5.72 -4.14
N LYS A 381 -15.67 4.81 -3.47
CA LYS A 381 -14.49 4.14 -4.02
C LYS A 381 -14.68 3.72 -5.49
N GLY A 382 -13.72 4.09 -6.33
CA GLY A 382 -13.72 3.79 -7.76
C GLY A 382 -14.40 4.86 -8.62
N ASP A 383 -15.24 5.71 -8.04
CA ASP A 383 -15.87 6.80 -8.77
C ASP A 383 -14.84 7.88 -9.12
N CYS A 384 -14.99 8.45 -10.30
CA CYS A 384 -14.22 9.59 -10.76
C CYS A 384 -15.09 10.62 -11.47
N VAL A 385 -14.51 11.81 -11.62
CA VAL A 385 -15.04 12.93 -12.37
C VAL A 385 -13.89 13.73 -12.97
N GLY A 386 -14.08 14.24 -14.19
CA GLY A 386 -13.16 15.12 -14.87
C GLY A 386 -13.80 16.47 -15.18
N PHE A 387 -12.99 17.52 -15.17
CA PHE A 387 -13.37 18.91 -15.39
C PHE A 387 -12.55 19.44 -16.57
N PRO A 388 -13.13 19.50 -17.78
CA PRO A 388 -12.48 20.13 -18.92
C PRO A 388 -12.23 21.62 -18.68
N ALA A 389 -11.09 22.09 -19.14
CA ALA A 389 -10.69 23.49 -19.06
C ALA A 389 -11.71 24.40 -19.74
N GLY A 390 -11.92 25.59 -19.17
CA GLY A 390 -12.68 26.63 -19.86
C GLY A 390 -14.20 26.42 -19.87
N THR A 391 -14.71 25.44 -19.13
CA THR A 391 -16.16 25.16 -19.04
C THR A 391 -16.91 26.08 -18.08
N GLY A 392 -16.20 26.66 -17.10
CA GLY A 392 -16.79 27.45 -16.02
C GLY A 392 -17.45 26.63 -14.91
N ILE A 393 -17.39 25.30 -14.99
CA ILE A 393 -17.99 24.39 -14.01
C ILE A 393 -17.24 24.52 -12.68
N GLY A 394 -17.94 25.06 -11.69
CA GLY A 394 -17.47 25.18 -10.33
C GLY A 394 -17.56 23.86 -9.58
N HIS A 395 -16.49 23.48 -8.88
CA HIS A 395 -16.47 22.22 -8.14
C HIS A 395 -15.69 22.28 -6.82
N SER A 396 -16.04 21.37 -5.90
CA SER A 396 -15.32 21.08 -4.65
C SER A 396 -15.76 19.71 -4.13
N PHE A 397 -14.94 19.05 -3.32
CA PHE A 397 -15.28 17.78 -2.69
C PHE A 397 -15.43 17.97 -1.19
N ILE A 398 -16.54 17.51 -0.62
CA ILE A 398 -16.96 17.75 0.76
C ILE A 398 -17.09 16.40 1.47
N ASN A 399 -16.32 16.18 2.54
CA ASN A 399 -16.47 14.98 3.35
C ASN A 399 -17.47 15.23 4.49
N ASN A 400 -18.73 14.83 4.26
CA ASN A 400 -19.80 14.86 5.26
C ASN A 400 -19.91 13.56 6.08
N TYR A 401 -18.98 12.63 5.91
CA TYR A 401 -19.05 11.26 6.43
C TYR A 401 -18.12 11.05 7.62
N GLU A 402 -18.35 10.01 8.42
CA GLU A 402 -17.60 9.80 9.67
C GLU A 402 -16.13 9.44 9.44
N LYS A 403 -15.82 8.80 8.30
CA LYS A 403 -14.48 8.36 7.95
C LYS A 403 -13.82 9.35 7.02
N ASP A 404 -12.51 9.45 7.16
CA ASP A 404 -11.60 10.05 6.19
C ASP A 404 -11.86 9.51 4.77
N CYS A 405 -11.74 10.39 3.77
CA CYS A 405 -11.86 10.04 2.35
C CYS A 405 -10.53 10.31 1.63
N GLU A 406 -10.06 9.33 0.89
CA GLU A 406 -8.81 9.39 0.13
C GLU A 406 -9.10 9.63 -1.36
N LEU A 407 -8.50 10.67 -1.93
CA LEU A 407 -8.63 11.05 -3.34
C LEU A 407 -7.28 11.04 -4.04
N PHE A 408 -7.27 10.57 -5.29
CA PHE A 408 -6.22 10.91 -6.24
C PHE A 408 -6.72 12.06 -7.12
N VAL A 409 -5.93 13.14 -7.20
CA VAL A 409 -6.25 14.32 -7.98
C VAL A 409 -5.15 14.53 -9.01
N SER A 410 -5.54 14.71 -10.25
CA SER A 410 -4.64 14.90 -11.39
C SER A 410 -5.19 15.95 -12.35
N GLY A 411 -4.39 16.36 -13.32
CA GLY A 411 -4.73 17.46 -14.22
C GLY A 411 -3.51 18.07 -14.85
N ASP A 412 -3.72 19.22 -15.50
CA ASP A 412 -2.64 20.04 -16.02
C ASP A 412 -1.74 20.55 -14.86
N ARG A 413 -0.44 20.71 -15.11
CA ARG A 413 0.39 21.57 -14.24
C ARG A 413 -0.04 23.03 -14.41
N THR A 414 0.16 23.79 -13.33
CA THR A 414 -0.23 25.19 -13.24
C THR A 414 0.32 26.01 -14.42
N LYS A 415 -0.58 26.58 -15.22
CA LYS A 415 -0.27 27.42 -16.37
C LYS A 415 -0.20 28.88 -15.91
N PRO A 416 0.84 29.65 -16.30
CA PRO A 416 1.00 31.03 -15.84
C PRO A 416 -0.20 31.95 -16.14
N ASP A 417 -0.87 31.70 -17.26
CA ASP A 417 -2.01 32.49 -17.75
C ASP A 417 -3.36 31.93 -17.29
N ASN A 418 -3.37 30.87 -16.47
CA ASN A 418 -4.62 30.33 -15.96
C ASN A 418 -5.30 31.31 -14.99
N GLN A 419 -6.61 31.38 -15.12
CA GLN A 419 -7.52 32.19 -14.34
C GLN A 419 -8.58 31.32 -13.64
N TYR A 420 -8.97 31.76 -12.45
CA TYR A 420 -9.91 31.11 -11.54
C TYR A 420 -11.20 31.91 -11.44
N HIS A 421 -12.32 31.24 -11.20
CA HIS A 421 -13.58 31.88 -10.79
C HIS A 421 -14.17 31.20 -9.56
N PHE A 422 -14.58 31.97 -8.55
CA PHE A 422 -15.22 31.47 -7.32
C PHE A 422 -16.70 31.89 -7.27
N HIS A 423 -17.59 31.00 -7.70
CA HIS A 423 -19.04 31.27 -7.82
C HIS A 423 -19.69 31.78 -6.53
N LEU A 424 -19.23 31.29 -5.38
CA LEU A 424 -19.81 31.62 -4.08
C LEU A 424 -19.13 32.81 -3.38
N GLU A 425 -17.99 33.27 -3.91
CA GLU A 425 -17.15 34.29 -3.28
C GLU A 425 -16.67 35.33 -4.32
N PRO A 426 -17.60 36.07 -4.98
CA PRO A 426 -17.25 37.04 -6.02
C PRO A 426 -16.35 38.19 -5.52
N ASP A 427 -16.36 38.47 -4.22
CA ASP A 427 -15.52 39.49 -3.59
C ASP A 427 -14.01 39.14 -3.64
N LEU A 428 -13.66 37.86 -3.91
CA LEU A 428 -12.27 37.46 -4.12
C LEU A 428 -11.66 38.03 -5.41
N LYS A 429 -12.47 38.59 -6.31
CA LYS A 429 -12.01 39.22 -7.55
C LYS A 429 -10.88 40.22 -7.34
N GLU A 430 -11.00 41.10 -6.34
CA GLU A 430 -9.97 42.11 -6.06
C GLU A 430 -8.64 41.47 -5.61
N GLN A 431 -8.72 40.33 -4.92
CA GLN A 431 -7.55 39.58 -4.44
C GLN A 431 -6.89 38.79 -5.58
N CYS A 432 -7.69 38.18 -6.46
CA CYS A 432 -7.21 37.38 -7.59
C CYS A 432 -6.60 38.23 -8.71
N ARG A 433 -6.99 39.51 -8.85
CA ARG A 433 -6.46 40.45 -9.85
C ARG A 433 -6.52 39.86 -11.27
N ASN A 434 -5.38 39.76 -11.96
CA ASN A 434 -5.26 39.22 -13.32
C ASN A 434 -5.56 37.72 -13.41
N HIS A 435 -5.59 37.01 -12.28
CA HIS A 435 -6.00 35.61 -12.22
C HIS A 435 -7.50 35.42 -12.01
N TRP A 436 -8.30 36.50 -11.93
CA TRP A 436 -9.75 36.35 -11.93
C TRP A 436 -10.28 36.16 -13.35
N TRP A 437 -11.14 35.16 -13.55
CA TRP A 437 -11.73 34.86 -14.85
C TRP A 437 -13.05 35.63 -15.04
N ASP A 438 -12.95 36.78 -15.71
CA ASP A 438 -14.09 37.69 -15.95
C ASP A 438 -15.10 37.18 -16.98
N ASN A 439 -14.61 36.54 -18.05
CA ASN A 439 -15.42 36.16 -19.22
C ASN A 439 -15.73 34.64 -19.22
N MET A 440 -15.94 34.07 -18.04
CA MET A 440 -16.28 32.66 -17.89
C MET A 440 -17.67 32.35 -18.49
N PRO A 441 -17.90 31.17 -19.10
CA PRO A 441 -19.22 30.74 -19.53
C PRO A 441 -20.23 30.72 -18.38
N GLU A 442 -21.45 31.21 -18.63
CA GLU A 442 -22.54 31.24 -17.64
C GLU A 442 -22.90 29.83 -17.15
N GLN A 443 -23.07 29.69 -15.84
CA GLN A 443 -23.45 28.43 -15.18
C GLN A 443 -24.77 28.58 -14.42
N GLU A 444 -25.56 27.51 -14.36
CA GLU A 444 -26.73 27.44 -13.48
C GLU A 444 -26.33 26.96 -12.08
N LEU A 445 -26.69 27.72 -11.04
CA LEU A 445 -26.33 27.40 -9.66
C LEU A 445 -27.50 26.73 -8.89
N GLY A 446 -27.21 25.58 -8.29
CA GLY A 446 -28.18 24.72 -7.60
C GLY A 446 -28.55 25.13 -6.16
N GLY A 447 -27.83 26.08 -5.56
CA GLY A 447 -28.12 26.68 -4.25
C GLY A 447 -27.38 26.14 -3.03
N HIS A 448 -26.57 25.07 -3.15
CA HIS A 448 -25.72 24.59 -2.05
C HIS A 448 -24.57 25.57 -1.75
N ASN A 449 -24.33 25.89 -0.48
CA ASN A 449 -23.35 26.90 -0.03
C ASN A 449 -21.88 26.45 -0.03
N GLY A 450 -21.62 25.23 -0.50
CA GLY A 450 -20.28 24.64 -0.62
C GLY A 450 -19.60 24.27 0.70
N LEU A 451 -20.25 24.42 1.86
CA LEU A 451 -19.68 24.06 3.17
C LEU A 451 -20.12 22.65 3.61
N PRO A 452 -19.30 21.94 4.41
CA PRO A 452 -19.72 20.70 5.06
C PRO A 452 -20.91 20.91 6.01
N GLY A 453 -21.72 19.88 6.17
CA GLY A 453 -22.88 19.84 7.07
C GLY A 453 -24.16 19.37 6.40
N ASN A 454 -25.28 19.56 7.10
CA ASN A 454 -26.60 19.18 6.60
C ASN A 454 -27.07 20.11 5.49
N PHE A 455 -27.64 19.53 4.43
CA PHE A 455 -28.22 20.27 3.32
C PHE A 455 -29.55 19.65 2.87
N GLU A 456 -30.34 20.42 2.11
CA GLU A 456 -31.65 19.99 1.66
C GLU A 456 -31.55 18.91 0.58
N LYS A 457 -32.32 17.82 0.69
CA LYS A 457 -32.28 16.70 -0.27
C LYS A 457 -32.51 17.10 -1.73
N ARG A 458 -33.21 18.21 -2.01
CA ARG A 458 -33.41 18.74 -3.37
C ARG A 458 -32.14 19.25 -4.06
N LEU A 459 -31.04 19.36 -3.31
CA LEU A 459 -29.73 19.74 -3.81
C LEU A 459 -28.97 18.54 -4.37
N ILE A 460 -29.42 17.31 -4.06
CA ILE A 460 -28.86 16.10 -4.65
C ILE A 460 -29.29 16.04 -6.12
N ASP A 461 -28.33 15.84 -7.01
CA ASP A 461 -28.57 15.61 -8.43
C ASP A 461 -27.83 14.36 -8.89
N ASP A 462 -28.58 13.27 -9.04
CA ASP A 462 -28.03 12.00 -9.48
C ASP A 462 -27.64 11.96 -10.95
N ASN A 463 -28.05 12.96 -11.73
CA ASN A 463 -27.69 13.09 -13.15
C ASN A 463 -26.32 13.73 -13.36
N ILE A 464 -25.69 14.25 -12.30
CA ILE A 464 -24.29 14.66 -12.37
C ILE A 464 -23.47 13.44 -12.80
N LYS A 465 -22.79 13.58 -13.93
CA LYS A 465 -22.01 12.52 -14.55
C LYS A 465 -20.79 12.22 -13.68
N THR A 466 -20.75 11.02 -13.14
CA THR A 466 -19.57 10.37 -12.56
C THR A 466 -19.35 9.05 -13.28
N PHE A 467 -18.19 8.43 -13.07
CA PHE A 467 -17.87 7.16 -13.72
C PHE A 467 -17.13 6.25 -12.72
N ASN A 468 -17.61 5.03 -12.52
CA ASN A 468 -16.91 4.08 -11.67
C ASN A 468 -15.88 3.28 -12.48
N GLY A 469 -14.60 3.49 -12.22
CA GLY A 469 -13.52 2.85 -12.96
C GLY A 469 -13.54 1.32 -12.85
N PHE A 470 -13.71 0.78 -11.63
CA PHE A 470 -13.64 -0.67 -11.39
C PHE A 470 -14.77 -1.44 -12.08
N GLU A 471 -15.96 -0.85 -12.18
CA GLU A 471 -17.11 -1.47 -12.87
C GLU A 471 -16.94 -1.53 -14.39
N HIS A 472 -16.02 -0.74 -14.96
CA HIS A 472 -15.88 -0.55 -16.40
C HIS A 472 -14.52 -0.99 -16.97
N ILE A 473 -13.67 -1.65 -16.18
CA ILE A 473 -12.43 -2.25 -16.69
C ILE A 473 -12.81 -3.39 -17.64
N PRO A 474 -12.32 -3.39 -18.90
CA PRO A 474 -12.63 -4.47 -19.84
C PRO A 474 -12.02 -5.80 -19.38
N ASN A 475 -12.64 -6.92 -19.78
CA ASN A 475 -12.07 -8.24 -19.53
C ASN A 475 -10.98 -8.60 -20.55
N ASP A 476 -11.04 -8.03 -21.74
CA ASP A 476 -10.08 -8.31 -22.81
C ASP A 476 -8.77 -7.56 -22.58
N SER A 477 -7.67 -8.29 -22.65
CA SER A 477 -6.33 -7.72 -22.55
C SER A 477 -5.91 -7.08 -23.86
N PHE A 478 -5.20 -5.95 -23.76
CA PHE A 478 -4.56 -5.34 -24.91
C PHE A 478 -3.44 -6.23 -25.47
N SER A 479 -3.19 -6.16 -26.78
CA SER A 479 -2.02 -6.74 -27.46
C SER A 479 -1.50 -5.74 -28.49
N TYR A 480 -0.18 -5.66 -28.62
CA TYR A 480 0.44 -4.90 -29.69
C TYR A 480 0.08 -5.51 -31.06
N PRO A 481 -0.04 -4.71 -32.13
CA PRO A 481 -0.31 -5.23 -33.46
C PRO A 481 0.69 -6.32 -33.88
N ASN A 482 0.17 -7.51 -34.20
CA ASN A 482 0.95 -8.71 -34.57
C ASN A 482 1.79 -9.31 -33.44
N ASP A 483 1.46 -9.02 -32.19
CA ASP A 483 1.99 -9.69 -31.02
C ASP A 483 0.98 -10.72 -30.48
N ALA A 484 1.48 -11.88 -30.04
CA ALA A 484 0.67 -12.90 -29.38
C ALA A 484 0.57 -12.67 -27.86
N GLU A 485 1.46 -11.85 -27.30
CA GLU A 485 1.41 -11.48 -25.90
C GLU A 485 0.25 -10.52 -25.62
N THR A 486 -0.41 -10.76 -24.49
CA THR A 486 -1.47 -9.90 -23.95
C THR A 486 -1.01 -9.21 -22.69
N PHE A 487 -1.50 -7.99 -22.47
CA PHE A 487 -1.02 -7.06 -21.45
C PHE A 487 -2.13 -6.68 -20.45
N THR A 488 -2.06 -5.48 -19.90
CA THR A 488 -3.05 -4.91 -18.97
C THR A 488 -4.44 -4.75 -19.59
N ASN A 489 -5.45 -4.71 -18.72
CA ASN A 489 -6.79 -4.23 -19.04
C ASN A 489 -6.93 -2.79 -18.55
N GLY A 490 -7.16 -1.85 -19.46
CA GLY A 490 -7.22 -0.43 -19.13
C GLY A 490 -8.54 0.21 -19.53
N VAL A 491 -8.99 1.18 -18.74
CA VAL A 491 -10.05 2.12 -19.12
C VAL A 491 -9.54 3.56 -18.95
N CYS A 492 -9.65 4.36 -20.01
CA CYS A 492 -9.32 5.77 -19.93
C CYS A 492 -10.47 6.54 -19.27
N LEU A 493 -10.28 6.90 -18.00
CA LEU A 493 -11.27 7.56 -17.16
C LEU A 493 -11.49 9.01 -17.60
N SER A 494 -10.42 9.75 -17.83
CA SER A 494 -10.44 11.15 -18.26
C SER A 494 -11.29 11.37 -19.54
N ARG A 495 -11.22 10.44 -20.50
CA ARG A 495 -11.99 10.50 -21.76
C ARG A 495 -13.50 10.34 -21.57
N GLN A 496 -13.94 9.77 -20.45
CA GLN A 496 -15.36 9.76 -20.11
C GLN A 496 -15.90 11.17 -19.86
N PHE A 497 -15.02 12.14 -19.59
CA PHE A 497 -15.38 13.53 -19.31
C PHE A 497 -14.92 14.50 -20.39
N GLU A 498 -14.54 14.00 -21.58
CA GLU A 498 -14.11 14.81 -22.73
C GLU A 498 -12.86 15.68 -22.47
N MET A 499 -12.08 15.34 -21.44
CA MET A 499 -10.74 15.89 -21.23
C MET A 499 -9.87 15.57 -22.45
N LYS A 500 -8.96 16.47 -22.81
CA LYS A 500 -8.15 16.46 -24.04
C LYS A 500 -6.65 16.63 -23.79
N ASN A 501 -6.23 17.21 -22.67
CA ASN A 501 -4.83 17.48 -22.39
C ASN A 501 -4.19 16.32 -21.61
N ILE A 502 -4.90 15.81 -20.59
CA ILE A 502 -4.38 14.78 -19.68
C ILE A 502 -5.17 13.49 -19.82
N ALA A 503 -4.45 12.38 -19.92
CA ALA A 503 -5.00 11.04 -19.97
C ALA A 503 -4.82 10.37 -18.61
N VAL A 504 -5.91 10.16 -17.89
CA VAL A 504 -5.92 9.34 -16.67
C VAL A 504 -6.55 7.98 -16.98
N TRP A 505 -5.79 6.92 -16.78
CA TRP A 505 -6.19 5.53 -16.97
C TRP A 505 -6.27 4.80 -15.64
N LEU A 506 -7.29 3.95 -15.49
CA LEU A 506 -7.27 2.88 -14.49
C LEU A 506 -6.87 1.59 -15.18
N GLU A 507 -5.79 1.00 -14.70
CA GLU A 507 -5.17 -0.18 -15.28
C GLU A 507 -5.24 -1.35 -14.29
N ARG A 508 -5.53 -2.54 -14.83
CA ARG A 508 -5.53 -3.81 -14.12
C ARG A 508 -4.56 -4.76 -14.79
N ILE A 509 -3.46 -5.11 -14.12
CA ILE A 509 -2.50 -6.10 -14.62
C ILE A 509 -2.92 -7.50 -14.16
N PRO A 510 -3.29 -8.43 -15.06
CA PRO A 510 -3.57 -9.81 -14.67
C PRO A 510 -2.34 -10.55 -14.17
N VAL A 511 -2.55 -11.62 -13.40
CA VAL A 511 -1.50 -12.49 -12.87
C VAL A 511 -0.59 -12.99 -13.98
N GLY A 512 0.72 -12.83 -13.79
CA GLY A 512 1.76 -13.26 -14.74
C GLY A 512 1.89 -12.38 -15.99
N LYS A 513 1.19 -11.23 -16.05
CA LYS A 513 1.24 -10.29 -17.18
C LYS A 513 2.09 -9.07 -16.87
N ARG A 514 2.32 -8.25 -17.90
CA ARG A 514 2.92 -6.93 -17.81
C ARG A 514 2.02 -5.88 -18.47
N SER A 515 2.23 -4.62 -18.11
CA SER A 515 1.49 -3.46 -18.62
C SER A 515 1.80 -3.18 -20.09
N SER A 516 3.05 -3.33 -20.48
CA SER A 516 3.53 -3.03 -21.84
C SER A 516 4.86 -3.75 -22.11
N TRP A 517 5.32 -3.70 -23.36
CA TRP A 517 6.75 -3.85 -23.61
C TRP A 517 7.51 -2.66 -22.99
N PRO A 518 8.73 -2.86 -22.44
CA PRO A 518 9.53 -1.76 -21.95
C PRO A 518 9.68 -0.69 -23.04
N HIS A 519 9.42 0.57 -22.67
CA HIS A 519 9.48 1.68 -23.61
C HIS A 519 9.83 2.99 -22.92
N ALA A 520 10.32 3.94 -23.71
CA ALA A 520 10.66 5.29 -23.27
C ALA A 520 10.10 6.32 -24.26
N HIS A 521 9.59 7.42 -23.71
CA HIS A 521 9.07 8.56 -24.45
C HIS A 521 10.07 9.73 -24.46
N SER A 522 10.13 10.45 -25.58
CA SER A 522 11.04 11.58 -25.78
C SER A 522 10.53 12.90 -25.18
N VAL A 523 9.21 13.07 -25.12
CA VAL A 523 8.52 14.31 -24.75
C VAL A 523 7.41 14.04 -23.73
N GLU A 524 6.68 12.93 -23.87
CA GLU A 524 5.61 12.59 -22.93
C GLU A 524 6.16 12.31 -21.53
N GLU A 525 5.59 12.99 -20.53
CA GLU A 525 5.75 12.59 -19.13
C GLU A 525 4.70 11.53 -18.81
N GLU A 526 5.10 10.48 -18.09
CA GLU A 526 4.16 9.51 -17.53
C GLU A 526 4.36 9.39 -16.02
N PHE A 527 3.26 9.18 -15.31
CA PHE A 527 3.23 8.99 -13.88
C PHE A 527 2.29 7.84 -13.51
N VAL A 528 2.74 6.99 -12.59
CA VAL A 528 1.94 5.88 -12.07
C VAL A 528 1.73 6.03 -10.57
N PHE A 529 0.49 5.79 -10.13
CA PHE A 529 0.14 5.66 -8.72
C PHE A 529 -0.45 4.28 -8.44
N VAL A 530 0.23 3.48 -7.61
CA VAL A 530 -0.21 2.11 -7.29
C VAL A 530 -1.38 2.18 -6.30
N LEU A 531 -2.54 1.63 -6.67
CA LEU A 531 -3.72 1.59 -5.81
C LEU A 531 -3.75 0.31 -4.97
N GLU A 532 -3.58 -0.85 -5.60
CA GLU A 532 -3.69 -2.16 -4.98
C GLU A 532 -2.68 -3.16 -5.56
N GLY A 533 -2.14 -4.03 -4.72
CA GLY A 533 -1.12 -5.01 -5.07
C GLY A 533 0.30 -4.43 -5.12
N SER A 534 1.29 -5.29 -5.34
CA SER A 534 2.71 -4.93 -5.30
C SER A 534 3.40 -5.23 -6.63
N PRO A 535 3.34 -4.31 -7.62
CA PRO A 535 3.92 -4.54 -8.93
C PRO A 535 5.44 -4.60 -8.88
N ILE A 536 6.00 -5.30 -9.87
CA ILE A 536 7.42 -5.22 -10.20
C ILE A 536 7.58 -4.20 -11.31
N VAL A 537 8.25 -3.10 -11.01
CA VAL A 537 8.58 -2.03 -11.95
C VAL A 537 9.91 -2.35 -12.59
N TYR A 538 9.93 -2.45 -13.92
CA TYR A 538 11.14 -2.55 -14.72
C TYR A 538 11.60 -1.16 -15.12
N LEU A 539 12.89 -0.86 -14.94
CA LEU A 539 13.57 0.32 -15.49
C LEU A 539 14.92 -0.13 -16.04
N ASP A 540 15.13 -0.04 -17.36
CA ASP A 540 16.40 -0.35 -18.05
C ASP A 540 17.09 -1.64 -17.56
N GLY A 541 16.38 -2.76 -17.61
CA GLY A 541 16.90 -4.07 -17.23
C GLY A 541 16.92 -4.35 -15.72
N LYS A 542 16.54 -3.38 -14.88
CA LYS A 542 16.43 -3.55 -13.42
C LYS A 542 14.98 -3.69 -13.00
N GLU A 543 14.71 -4.59 -12.06
CA GLU A 543 13.37 -4.84 -11.51
C GLU A 543 13.28 -4.38 -10.06
N TYR A 544 12.16 -3.75 -9.70
CA TYR A 544 11.91 -3.16 -8.39
C TYR A 544 10.50 -3.51 -7.91
N SER A 545 10.38 -4.17 -6.77
CA SER A 545 9.08 -4.37 -6.12
C SER A 545 8.65 -3.06 -5.45
N VAL A 546 7.41 -2.64 -5.68
CA VAL A 546 6.81 -1.46 -5.04
C VAL A 546 5.54 -1.83 -4.30
N GLU A 547 5.21 -1.08 -3.26
CA GLU A 547 4.00 -1.28 -2.46
C GLU A 547 2.86 -0.38 -2.95
N PRO A 548 1.60 -0.62 -2.51
CA PRO A 548 0.51 0.33 -2.70
C PRO A 548 0.86 1.74 -2.19
N PHE A 549 0.24 2.76 -2.78
CA PHE A 549 0.42 4.19 -2.49
C PHE A 549 1.81 4.75 -2.79
N ILE A 550 2.61 4.03 -3.59
CA ILE A 550 3.83 4.54 -4.21
C ILE A 550 3.46 5.29 -5.50
N GLY A 551 3.96 6.53 -5.61
CA GLY A 551 4.03 7.27 -6.87
C GLY A 551 5.33 6.95 -7.61
N ILE A 552 5.24 6.84 -8.94
CA ILE A 552 6.33 6.46 -9.83
C ILE A 552 6.35 7.43 -11.00
N ASP A 553 7.50 8.03 -11.30
CA ASP A 553 7.64 8.88 -12.49
C ASP A 553 8.43 8.19 -13.60
N PHE A 554 8.05 8.51 -14.84
CA PHE A 554 8.82 8.20 -16.04
C PHE A 554 9.07 9.51 -16.77
N LYS A 555 10.29 10.04 -16.60
CA LYS A 555 10.66 11.35 -17.13
C LYS A 555 10.76 11.32 -18.65
N ALA A 556 10.06 12.24 -19.27
CA ALA A 556 10.22 12.58 -20.68
C ALA A 556 11.70 12.76 -21.04
N GLY A 557 12.13 12.16 -22.15
CA GLY A 557 13.48 12.39 -22.70
C GLY A 557 14.61 11.74 -21.91
N SER A 558 14.32 10.96 -20.86
CA SER A 558 15.34 10.26 -20.07
C SER A 558 15.97 9.06 -20.80
N GLY A 559 15.23 8.49 -21.76
CA GLY A 559 15.60 7.23 -22.41
C GLY A 559 15.38 6.01 -21.53
N THR A 560 14.90 6.18 -20.29
CA THR A 560 14.68 5.05 -19.37
C THR A 560 13.44 4.27 -19.75
N ALA A 561 13.68 3.08 -20.30
CA ALA A 561 12.64 2.18 -20.74
C ALA A 561 12.01 1.47 -19.55
N HIS A 562 10.67 1.50 -19.49
CA HIS A 562 9.94 1.08 -18.31
C HIS A 562 8.72 0.22 -18.63
N ASN A 563 8.33 -0.62 -17.67
CA ASN A 563 7.00 -1.23 -17.58
C ASN A 563 6.71 -1.70 -16.15
N LEU A 564 5.47 -2.09 -15.89
CA LEU A 564 5.04 -2.79 -14.67
C LEU A 564 4.70 -4.25 -14.98
N LYS A 565 5.05 -5.16 -14.07
CA LYS A 565 4.79 -6.60 -14.15
C LYS A 565 4.06 -7.08 -12.91
N ASN A 566 3.13 -8.02 -13.10
CA ASN A 566 2.45 -8.71 -12.03
C ASN A 566 3.01 -10.13 -11.88
N LYS A 567 3.74 -10.38 -10.79
CA LYS A 567 4.20 -11.71 -10.37
C LYS A 567 3.50 -12.22 -9.09
N SER A 568 2.47 -11.52 -8.61
CA SER A 568 1.65 -11.96 -7.49
C SER A 568 0.60 -12.97 -7.93
N ASP A 569 -0.24 -13.42 -6.99
CA ASP A 569 -1.34 -14.37 -7.19
C ASP A 569 -2.70 -13.72 -7.40
N ASP A 570 -2.78 -12.39 -7.32
CA ASP A 570 -3.98 -11.58 -7.64
C ASP A 570 -3.66 -10.42 -8.59
N TYR A 571 -4.70 -9.74 -9.06
CA TYR A 571 -4.63 -8.53 -9.88
C TYR A 571 -3.91 -7.38 -9.17
N ILE A 572 -3.30 -6.52 -9.97
CA ILE A 572 -2.70 -5.26 -9.51
C ILE A 572 -3.47 -4.12 -10.18
N TYR A 573 -3.82 -3.11 -9.39
CA TYR A 573 -4.54 -1.93 -9.86
C TYR A 573 -3.68 -0.68 -9.67
N TYR A 574 -3.61 0.16 -10.70
CA TYR A 574 -2.90 1.42 -10.63
C TYR A 574 -3.56 2.46 -11.52
N LEU A 575 -3.33 3.74 -11.19
CA LEU A 575 -3.64 4.85 -12.08
C LEU A 575 -2.40 5.17 -12.90
N CYS A 576 -2.56 5.29 -14.22
CA CYS A 576 -1.54 5.83 -15.11
C CYS A 576 -2.00 7.21 -15.56
N VAL A 577 -1.10 8.19 -15.50
CA VAL A 577 -1.33 9.56 -15.95
C VAL A 577 -0.29 9.91 -16.99
N GLY A 578 -0.74 10.35 -18.16
CA GLY A 578 0.10 10.82 -19.25
C GLY A 578 -0.48 12.08 -19.88
N GLU A 579 0.28 12.73 -20.76
CA GLU A 579 -0.27 13.72 -21.68
C GLU A 579 -1.05 13.02 -22.81
N CYS A 580 -1.95 13.75 -23.44
CA CYS A 580 -2.69 13.23 -24.57
C CYS A 580 -1.94 13.51 -25.87
N GLU A 581 -1.21 12.52 -26.36
CA GLU A 581 -0.52 12.57 -27.66
C GLU A 581 0.30 13.88 -27.83
N PRO A 582 1.28 14.15 -26.95
CA PRO A 582 2.03 15.39 -27.01
C PRO A 582 2.71 15.59 -28.37
N GLU A 583 2.70 16.83 -28.87
CA GLU A 583 3.25 17.14 -30.19
C GLU A 583 4.72 16.72 -30.29
N ASN A 584 5.04 16.03 -31.39
CA ASN A 584 6.37 15.55 -31.74
C ASN A 584 6.95 14.47 -30.82
N ASP A 585 6.16 13.89 -29.91
CA ASP A 585 6.65 12.79 -29.11
C ASP A 585 7.07 11.59 -29.98
N LYS A 586 8.13 10.95 -29.54
CA LYS A 586 8.78 9.78 -30.13
C LYS A 586 8.96 8.74 -29.06
N ILE A 587 8.77 7.49 -29.44
CA ILE A 587 8.83 6.34 -28.55
C ILE A 587 9.90 5.36 -28.99
N TYR A 588 10.55 4.72 -28.03
CA TYR A 588 11.54 3.66 -28.24
C TYR A 588 11.21 2.41 -27.43
N TYR A 589 11.34 1.22 -28.02
CA TYR A 589 11.15 -0.07 -27.36
C TYR A 589 12.43 -0.94 -27.44
N PRO A 590 13.27 -1.00 -26.41
CA PRO A 590 14.53 -1.77 -26.46
C PRO A 590 14.31 -3.27 -26.71
N GLU A 591 13.24 -3.84 -26.16
CA GLU A 591 12.98 -5.28 -26.25
C GLU A 591 11.98 -5.64 -27.37
N HIS A 592 11.57 -4.68 -28.21
CA HIS A 592 10.60 -4.93 -29.29
C HIS A 592 11.00 -4.33 -30.66
N PRO A 593 12.02 -4.90 -31.35
CA PRO A 593 12.51 -4.37 -32.63
C PRO A 593 11.45 -4.24 -33.74
N LYS A 594 10.49 -5.18 -33.79
CA LYS A 594 9.37 -5.11 -34.75
C LYS A 594 8.48 -3.89 -34.51
N ARG A 595 8.25 -3.50 -33.25
CA ARG A 595 7.47 -2.32 -32.89
C ARG A 595 8.24 -1.06 -33.24
N ASN A 596 9.55 -1.01 -33.01
CA ASN A 596 10.39 0.10 -33.48
C ASN A 596 10.29 0.30 -35.00
N LEU A 597 10.31 -0.79 -35.79
CA LEU A 597 10.11 -0.70 -37.25
C LEU A 597 8.74 -0.13 -37.63
N GLU A 598 7.69 -0.45 -36.87
CA GLU A 598 6.35 0.14 -37.06
C GLU A 598 6.34 1.63 -36.71
N MET A 599 6.91 2.01 -35.55
CA MET A 599 6.99 3.39 -35.11
C MET A 599 7.81 4.24 -36.07
N ARG A 600 8.89 3.69 -36.65
CA ARG A 600 9.67 4.35 -37.70
C ARG A 600 8.83 4.68 -38.93
N LYS A 601 7.99 3.75 -39.39
CA LYS A 601 7.08 3.99 -40.53
C LYS A 601 6.03 5.06 -40.24
N LYS A 602 5.66 5.24 -38.96
CA LYS A 602 4.74 6.29 -38.50
C LYS A 602 5.44 7.62 -38.20
N ASN A 603 6.75 7.72 -38.42
CA ASN A 603 7.56 8.86 -37.98
C ASN A 603 7.39 9.13 -36.47
N ALA A 604 7.31 8.07 -35.66
CA ALA A 604 7.11 8.13 -34.21
C ALA A 604 8.23 7.41 -33.44
N LEU A 605 9.21 6.83 -34.12
CA LEU A 605 10.36 6.19 -33.44
C LEU A 605 11.35 7.26 -32.96
N TRP A 606 11.83 7.10 -31.73
CA TRP A 606 12.95 7.89 -31.21
C TRP A 606 14.27 7.31 -31.72
N GLU A 607 14.69 7.76 -32.90
CA GLU A 607 15.83 7.18 -33.64
C GLU A 607 17.17 7.30 -32.90
N GLU A 608 17.37 8.36 -32.12
CA GLU A 608 18.61 8.60 -31.36
C GLU A 608 18.91 7.46 -30.38
N MET A 609 17.87 6.83 -29.83
CA MET A 609 18.01 5.69 -28.91
C MET A 609 18.47 4.39 -29.61
N MET A 610 18.42 4.33 -30.95
CA MET A 610 18.85 3.17 -31.73
C MET A 610 20.36 3.18 -32.03
N GLU A 611 21.06 4.31 -31.83
CA GLU A 611 22.49 4.47 -32.17
C GLU A 611 23.42 3.99 -31.04
N ASP A 612 22.90 3.78 -29.83
CA ASP A 612 23.64 3.39 -28.62
C ASP A 612 23.59 1.87 -28.29
N ASP A 613 22.97 1.04 -29.15
CA ASP A 613 22.81 -0.43 -28.96
C ASP A 613 23.80 -1.31 -29.77
#